data_AF-A0A521XAL9-F1
#
_entry.id   AF-A0A521XAL9-F1
#
_cell.length_a   1.000
_cell.length_b   1.000
_cell.length_c   1.000
_cell.angle_alpha   90.00
_cell.angle_beta   90.00
_cell.angle_gamma   90.00
#
_symmetry.space_group_name_H-M   'P 1'
#
loop_
_entity.id
_entity.type
_entity.pdbx_description
1 polymer ?
#
loop_
_entity_poly.entity_id
_entity_poly.type
_entity_poly.pdbx_seq_one_letter_code
_entity_poly.pdbx_strand_id
1 'polypeptide(L)'
;MFILLLIINFVLSFVVCYVLAKVFQKPVNSILQRLISEEIYIAWSKYILFAIYVVGISGGVRIWDLERYITPQTEKSVILELTMERWVLELYRTVIGTMQSVAWMLLVFFIFALLAYVIVKGMELRKQLKHE
;
A
#
# COMPACT_ATOMS: atom_id res chain seq x y z
N MET A 1 5.34 2.18 27.66
CA MET A 1 4.27 2.86 26.86
C MET A 1 4.63 2.96 25.38
N PHE A 2 5.87 3.29 25.02
CA PHE A 2 6.35 3.29 23.64
C PHE A 2 6.16 1.96 22.88
N ILE A 3 6.59 0.84 23.48
CA ILE A 3 6.44 -0.50 22.88
C ILE A 3 4.96 -0.83 22.62
N LEU A 4 4.06 -0.43 23.52
CA LEU A 4 2.61 -0.64 23.35
C LEU A 4 2.06 0.14 22.15
N LEU A 5 2.47 1.41 21.99
CA LEU A 5 2.10 2.22 20.84
C LEU A 5 2.63 1.62 19.53
N LEU A 6 3.88 1.15 19.52
CA LEU A 6 4.48 0.48 18.36
C LEU A 6 3.70 -0.78 17.98
N ILE A 7 3.39 -1.64 18.95
CA ILE A 7 2.60 -2.86 18.73
C ILE A 7 1.22 -2.50 18.19
N ILE A 8 0.55 -1.50 18.77
CA ILE A 8 -0.79 -1.10 18.32
C ILE A 8 -0.75 -0.49 16.91
N ASN A 9 0.23 0.35 16.58
CA ASN A 9 0.42 0.86 15.22
C ASN A 9 0.71 -0.25 14.21
N PHE A 10 1.54 -1.23 14.59
CA PHE A 10 1.82 -2.39 13.75
C PHE A 10 0.55 -3.21 13.50
N VAL A 11 -0.22 -3.54 14.54
CA VAL A 11 -1.48 -4.26 14.40
C VAL A 11 -2.49 -3.46 13.56
N LEU A 12 -2.58 -2.14 13.79
CA LEU A 12 -3.49 -1.27 13.05
C LEU A 12 -3.15 -1.22 11.56
N SER A 13 -1.89 -0.98 11.21
CA SER A 13 -1.41 -1.03 9.82
C SER A 13 -1.64 -2.39 9.18
N PHE A 14 -1.42 -3.49 9.91
CA PHE A 14 -1.70 -4.85 9.43
C PHE A 14 -3.19 -5.05 9.11
N VAL A 15 -4.09 -4.61 10.01
CA VAL A 15 -5.54 -4.68 9.79
C VAL A 15 -5.95 -3.83 8.58
N VAL A 16 -5.42 -2.62 8.45
CA VAL A 16 -5.69 -1.75 7.29
C VAL A 16 -5.21 -2.43 6.00
N CYS A 17 -4.00 -2.98 5.98
CA CYS A 17 -3.47 -3.74 4.84
C CYS A 17 -4.35 -4.95 4.50
N TYR A 18 -4.84 -5.68 5.50
CA TYR A 18 -5.74 -6.82 5.30
C TYR A 18 -7.04 -6.39 4.61
N VAL A 19 -7.66 -5.30 5.09
CA VAL A 19 -8.88 -4.74 4.47
C VAL A 19 -8.61 -4.31 3.04
N LEU A 20 -7.53 -3.58 2.78
CA LEU A 20 -7.16 -3.13 1.43
C LEU A 20 -6.88 -4.32 0.50
N ALA A 21 -6.11 -5.32 0.95
CA ALA A 21 -5.82 -6.52 0.19
C ALA A 21 -7.10 -7.26 -0.19
N LYS A 22 -8.08 -7.38 0.72
CA LYS A 22 -9.39 -7.98 0.44
C LYS A 22 -10.21 -7.19 -0.58
N VAL A 23 -10.25 -5.86 -0.44
CA VAL A 23 -10.98 -4.98 -1.37
C VAL A 23 -10.39 -5.04 -2.78
N PHE A 24 -9.06 -5.05 -2.90
CA PHE A 24 -8.37 -5.01 -4.18
C PHE A 24 -8.07 -6.37 -4.81
N GLN A 25 -8.28 -7.48 -4.10
CA GLN A 25 -8.05 -8.83 -4.61
C GLN A 25 -8.79 -9.10 -5.93
N LYS A 26 -10.09 -8.78 -5.99
CA LYS A 26 -10.91 -9.02 -7.18
C LYS A 26 -10.51 -8.11 -8.36
N PRO A 27 -10.37 -6.78 -8.19
CA PRO A 27 -9.86 -5.90 -9.24
C PRO A 27 -8.48 -6.32 -9.80
N VAL A 28 -7.52 -6.61 -8.93
CA VAL A 28 -6.16 -7.01 -9.32
C VAL A 28 -6.18 -8.31 -10.12
N ASN A 29 -6.92 -9.32 -9.66
CA ASN A 29 -7.11 -10.58 -10.40
C ASN A 29 -7.69 -10.34 -11.79
N SER A 30 -8.78 -9.56 -11.87
CA SER A 30 -9.47 -9.32 -13.14
C SER A 30 -8.60 -8.60 -14.16
N ILE A 31 -7.72 -7.69 -13.71
CA ILE A 31 -6.81 -6.96 -14.59
C ILE A 31 -5.66 -7.87 -15.05
N LEU A 32 -5.03 -8.59 -14.13
CA LEU A 32 -3.93 -9.49 -14.46
C LEU A 32 -4.36 -10.63 -15.39
N GLN A 33 -5.54 -11.22 -15.17
CA GLN A 33 -6.08 -12.28 -16.03
C GLN A 33 -6.30 -11.81 -17.47
N ARG A 34 -6.60 -10.53 -17.69
CA ARG A 34 -6.76 -9.95 -19.03
C ARG A 34 -5.45 -9.62 -19.73
N LEU A 35 -4.36 -9.49 -18.96
CA LEU A 35 -3.06 -9.04 -19.45
C LEU A 35 -2.07 -10.19 -19.64
N ILE A 36 -2.20 -11.25 -18.84
CA ILE A 36 -1.23 -12.34 -18.73
C ILE A 36 -1.96 -13.68 -18.88
N SER A 37 -1.27 -14.71 -19.37
CA SER A 37 -1.79 -16.07 -19.50
C SER A 37 -2.28 -16.66 -18.16
N GLU A 38 -3.20 -17.63 -18.28
CA GLU A 38 -3.91 -18.24 -17.14
C GLU A 38 -3.00 -18.85 -16.06
N GLU A 39 -1.83 -19.36 -16.44
CA GLU A 39 -0.90 -19.99 -15.49
C GLU A 39 -0.14 -18.98 -14.64
N ILE A 40 0.16 -17.80 -15.19
CA ILE A 40 1.11 -16.85 -14.58
C ILE A 40 0.35 -15.76 -13.80
N TYR A 41 -0.86 -15.38 -14.20
CA TYR A 41 -1.58 -14.28 -13.55
C TYR A 41 -1.86 -14.53 -12.05
N ILE A 42 -2.07 -15.79 -11.66
CA ILE A 42 -2.32 -16.17 -10.25
C ILE A 42 -1.09 -15.86 -9.39
N ALA A 43 0.11 -16.18 -9.88
CA ALA A 43 1.35 -15.90 -9.17
C ALA A 43 1.59 -14.39 -9.02
N TRP A 44 1.37 -13.62 -10.09
CA TRP A 44 1.46 -12.16 -10.05
C TRP A 44 0.45 -11.53 -9.10
N SER A 45 -0.78 -12.04 -9.04
CA SER A 45 -1.79 -11.53 -8.12
C SER A 45 -1.37 -11.75 -6.66
N LYS A 46 -0.87 -12.94 -6.32
CA LYS A 46 -0.33 -13.22 -4.99
C LYS A 46 0.83 -12.29 -4.64
N TYR A 47 1.69 -11.99 -5.61
CA TYR A 47 2.78 -11.04 -5.44
C TYR A 47 2.30 -9.61 -5.18
N ILE A 48 1.31 -9.12 -5.93
CA ILE A 48 0.72 -7.78 -5.69
C ILE A 48 0.05 -7.71 -4.33
N LEU A 49 -0.68 -8.75 -3.92
CA LEU A 49 -1.28 -8.82 -2.58
C LEU A 49 -0.20 -8.82 -1.49
N PHE A 50 0.89 -9.56 -1.67
CA PHE A 50 2.03 -9.51 -0.77
C PHE A 50 2.66 -8.10 -0.71
N ALA A 51 2.81 -7.44 -1.85
CA ALA A 51 3.34 -6.08 -1.92
C ALA A 51 2.45 -5.07 -1.18
N ILE A 52 1.11 -5.23 -1.19
CA ILE A 52 0.20 -4.40 -0.36
C ILE A 52 0.59 -4.46 1.12
N TYR A 53 0.85 -5.66 1.66
CA TYR A 53 1.25 -5.80 3.06
C TYR A 53 2.61 -5.16 3.32
N VAL A 54 3.62 -5.45 2.51
CA VAL A 54 4.99 -4.95 2.72
C VAL A 54 5.02 -3.42 2.63
N VAL A 55 4.47 -2.85 1.56
CA VAL A 55 4.50 -1.41 1.30
C VAL A 55 3.58 -0.66 2.27
N GLY A 56 2.40 -1.21 2.57
CA GLY A 56 1.47 -0.60 3.50
C GLY A 56 1.99 -0.55 4.93
N ILE A 57 2.49 -1.68 5.45
CA ILE A 57 3.05 -1.74 6.82
C ILE A 57 4.28 -0.83 6.92
N SER A 58 5.17 -0.84 5.92
CA SER A 58 6.33 0.05 5.85
C SER A 58 5.94 1.54 5.83
N GLY A 59 4.85 1.88 5.14
CA GLY A 59 4.33 3.25 5.07
C GLY A 59 3.61 3.74 6.34
N GLY A 60 2.93 2.83 7.03
CA GLY A 60 2.17 3.11 8.25
C GLY A 60 3.02 3.17 9.52
N VAL A 61 4.03 2.31 9.61
CA VAL A 61 4.95 2.23 10.75
C VAL A 61 6.12 3.18 10.50
N ARG A 62 5.91 4.48 10.73
CA ARG A 62 6.92 5.52 10.54
C ARG A 62 7.90 5.57 11.71
N ILE A 63 8.92 4.71 11.68
CA ILE A 63 9.98 4.63 12.72
C ILE A 63 10.69 5.98 12.93
N TRP A 64 10.83 6.80 11.88
CA TRP A 64 11.48 8.12 11.93
C TRP A 64 10.77 9.15 12.83
N ASP A 65 9.44 9.03 13.03
CA ASP A 65 8.73 9.89 13.98
C ASP A 65 8.87 9.37 15.43
N LEU A 66 9.18 8.08 15.61
CA LEU A 66 9.42 7.47 16.92
C LEU A 66 10.74 7.94 17.55
N GLU A 67 11.78 8.22 16.75
CA GLU A 67 13.07 8.74 17.24
C GLU A 67 12.96 10.13 17.91
N ARG A 68 11.94 10.93 17.52
CA ARG A 68 11.66 12.26 18.12
C ARG A 68 11.19 12.20 19.57
N TYR A 69 10.77 11.02 20.05
CA TYR A 69 10.39 10.80 21.44
C TYR A 69 11.56 10.30 22.31
N ILE A 70 12.72 10.00 21.69
CA ILE A 70 13.91 9.48 22.37
C ILE A 70 15.05 10.50 22.36
N THR A 71 15.16 11.33 21.31
CA THR A 71 16.28 12.28 21.15
C THR A 71 15.79 13.75 21.12
N PRO A 72 16.17 14.61 22.07
CA PRO A 72 15.86 16.04 22.02
C PRO A 72 16.59 16.70 20.85
N GLN A 73 15.86 17.38 19.96
CA GLN A 73 16.44 17.99 18.75
C GLN A 73 16.96 19.42 18.98
N THR A 74 16.77 20.00 20.17
CA THR A 74 17.26 21.37 20.50
C THR A 74 17.33 21.58 22.02
N GLU A 75 18.20 22.45 22.54
CA GLU A 75 18.29 22.80 23.97
C GLU A 75 16.97 23.35 24.60
N LYS A 76 15.98 23.71 23.77
CA LYS A 76 14.61 24.11 24.16
C LYS A 76 13.52 23.12 23.77
N SER A 77 13.88 21.89 23.37
CA SER A 77 12.90 20.87 23.03
C SER A 77 12.45 20.14 24.29
N VAL A 78 11.27 20.53 24.77
CA VAL A 78 10.58 19.82 25.86
C VAL A 78 10.35 18.39 25.40
N ILE A 79 10.80 17.41 26.19
CA ILE A 79 10.51 15.99 26.00
C ILE A 79 8.98 15.89 25.86
N LEU A 80 8.54 15.51 24.66
CA LEU A 80 7.12 15.49 24.33
C LEU A 80 6.45 14.37 25.12
N GLU A 81 5.75 14.72 26.19
CA GLU A 81 4.98 13.76 26.97
C GLU A 81 3.92 13.10 26.09
N LEU A 82 3.82 11.77 26.22
CA LEU A 82 2.84 10.94 25.53
C LEU A 82 1.45 11.18 26.17
N THR A 83 0.80 12.29 25.82
CA THR A 83 -0.57 12.58 26.23
C THR A 83 -1.57 11.78 25.38
N MET A 84 -2.75 11.52 25.95
CA MET A 84 -3.86 10.79 25.28
C MET A 84 -4.22 11.38 23.90
N GLU A 85 -4.18 12.70 23.76
CA GLU A 85 -4.46 13.41 22.50
C GLU A 85 -3.46 13.07 21.39
N ARG A 86 -2.17 12.90 21.73
CA ARG A 86 -1.13 12.53 20.76
C ARG A 86 -1.25 11.07 20.31
N TRP A 87 -1.75 10.20 21.19
CA TRP A 87 -2.03 8.81 20.88
C TRP A 87 -3.02 8.68 19.71
N VAL A 88 -4.10 9.47 19.74
CA VAL A 88 -5.11 9.48 18.67
C VAL A 88 -4.52 9.96 17.34
N LEU A 89 -3.69 11.01 17.37
CA LEU A 89 -3.04 11.54 16.16
C LEU A 89 -2.08 10.54 15.53
N GLU A 90 -1.36 9.77 16.34
CA GLU A 90 -0.41 8.77 15.86
C GLU A 90 -1.15 7.59 15.20
N LEU A 91 -2.24 7.11 15.80
CA LEU A 91 -3.10 6.09 15.17
C LEU A 91 -3.66 6.58 13.84
N TYR A 92 -4.18 7.81 13.79
CA TYR A 92 -4.68 8.42 12.56
C TYR A 92 -3.60 8.50 11.48
N ARG A 93 -2.39 8.93 11.85
CA ARG A 93 -1.23 8.99 10.94
C ARG A 93 -0.84 7.62 10.42
N THR A 94 -0.83 6.59 11.27
CA THR A 94 -0.55 5.22 10.84
C THR A 94 -1.58 4.72 9.82
N VAL A 95 -2.87 4.96 10.07
CA VAL A 95 -3.94 4.57 9.13
C VAL A 95 -3.75 5.27 7.78
N ILE A 96 -3.68 6.60 7.78
CA ILE A 96 -3.54 7.38 6.54
C ILE A 96 -2.22 7.06 5.84
N GLY A 97 -1.11 6.91 6.57
CA GLY A 97 0.18 6.53 6.01
C GLY A 97 0.16 5.17 5.32
N THR A 98 -0.47 4.17 5.96
CA THR A 98 -0.67 2.83 5.38
C THR A 98 -1.48 2.93 4.09
N MET A 99 -2.63 3.60 4.14
CA MET A 99 -3.53 3.76 2.99
C MET A 99 -2.86 4.52 1.84
N GLN A 100 -2.15 5.61 2.14
CA GLN A 100 -1.46 6.43 1.15
C GLN A 100 -0.34 5.65 0.43
N SER A 101 0.47 4.89 1.17
CA SER A 101 1.54 4.09 0.56
C SER A 101 0.98 3.00 -0.36
N VAL A 102 -0.07 2.30 0.07
CA VAL A 102 -0.76 1.31 -0.78
C VAL A 102 -1.41 1.99 -1.99
N ALA A 103 -2.04 3.15 -1.80
CA ALA A 103 -2.69 3.90 -2.89
C ALA A 103 -1.69 4.31 -3.97
N TRP A 104 -0.51 4.85 -3.59
CA TRP A 104 0.54 5.19 -4.56
C TRP A 104 1.07 3.97 -5.29
N MET A 105 1.31 2.87 -4.59
CA MET A 105 1.76 1.62 -5.20
C MET A 105 0.73 1.10 -6.22
N LEU A 106 -0.54 1.03 -5.84
CA LEU A 106 -1.61 0.56 -6.71
C LEU A 106 -1.87 1.52 -7.87
N LEU A 107 -1.77 2.83 -7.66
CA LEU A 107 -1.90 3.83 -8.73
C LEU A 107 -0.85 3.60 -9.81
N VAL A 108 0.42 3.47 -9.42
CA VAL A 108 1.52 3.18 -10.37
C VAL A 108 1.27 1.86 -11.09
N PHE A 109 0.92 0.81 -10.36
CA PHE A 109 0.58 -0.50 -10.95
C PHE A 109 -0.57 -0.39 -11.98
N PHE A 110 -1.67 0.30 -11.65
CA PHE A 110 -2.82 0.45 -12.54
C PHE A 110 -2.50 1.28 -13.77
N ILE A 111 -1.64 2.30 -13.67
CA ILE A 111 -1.18 3.06 -14.84
C ILE A 111 -0.46 2.12 -15.83
N PHE A 112 0.49 1.32 -15.34
CA PHE A 112 1.20 0.36 -16.21
C PHE A 112 0.26 -0.71 -16.77
N ALA A 113 -0.66 -1.22 -15.97
CA ALA A 113 -1.64 -2.21 -16.42
C ALA A 113 -2.56 -1.64 -17.52
N LEU A 114 -3.01 -0.39 -17.38
CA LEU A 114 -3.85 0.28 -18.37
C LEU A 114 -3.10 0.52 -19.68
N LEU A 115 -1.84 0.95 -19.63
CA LEU A 115 -0.99 1.09 -20.82
C LEU A 115 -0.84 -0.25 -21.54
N ALA A 116 -0.51 -1.31 -20.81
CA ALA A 116 -0.40 -2.64 -21.39
C ALA A 116 -1.72 -3.11 -22.04
N TYR A 117 -2.85 -2.85 -21.39
CA TYR A 117 -4.18 -3.19 -21.93
C TYR A 117 -4.48 -2.45 -23.24
N VAL A 118 -4.22 -1.14 -23.30
CA VAL A 118 -4.44 -0.33 -24.51
C VAL A 118 -3.57 -0.81 -25.67
N ILE A 119 -2.31 -1.17 -25.40
CA ILE A 119 -1.38 -1.69 -26.42
C ILE A 119 -1.88 -3.03 -26.98
N VAL A 120 -2.22 -3.99 -26.10
CA VAL A 120 -2.72 -5.32 -26.52
C VAL A 120 -3.99 -5.19 -27.34
N LYS A 121 -4.96 -4.41 -26.85
CA LYS A 121 -6.24 -4.22 -27.54
C LYS A 121 -6.08 -3.50 -28.88
N GLY A 122 -5.16 -2.53 -28.97
CA GLY A 122 -4.83 -1.86 -30.22
C GLY A 122 -4.22 -2.81 -31.27
N MET A 123 -3.39 -3.76 -30.84
CA MET A 123 -2.83 -4.78 -31.74
C MET A 123 -3.88 -5.78 -32.24
N GLU A 124 -4.80 -6.21 -31.37
CA GLU A 124 -5.90 -7.10 -31.74
C GLU A 124 -6.80 -6.48 -32.81
N LEU A 125 -7.21 -5.22 -32.61
CA LEU A 125 -8.04 -4.47 -33.58
C LEU A 125 -7.33 -4.31 -34.94
N ARG A 126 -6.02 -4.03 -34.94
CA ARG A 126 -5.23 -3.93 -36.19
C ARG A 126 -5.11 -5.27 -36.91
N LYS A 127 -5.04 -6.39 -36.20
CA LYS A 127 -5.01 -7.73 -36.82
C LYS A 127 -6.35 -8.05 -37.49
N GLN A 128 -7.48 -7.72 -36.85
CA GLN A 128 -8.81 -7.95 -37.42
C GLN A 128 -9.01 -7.17 -38.73
N LEU A 129 -8.66 -5.88 -38.75
CA LEU A 129 -8.76 -5.03 -39.95
C LEU A 129 -7.84 -5.45 -41.12
N LYS A 130 -6.84 -6.31 -40.89
CA LYS A 130 -5.93 -6.81 -41.94
C LYS A 130 -6.36 -8.17 -42.51
N HIS A 131 -7.37 -8.79 -41.91
CA HIS A 131 -7.92 -10.08 -42.32
C HIS A 131 -9.32 -10.00 -42.96
N GLU A 132 -9.95 -8.82 -42.98
CA GLU A 132 -11.02 -8.45 -43.93
C GLU A 132 -10.41 -7.85 -45.20
#